data_AF-A0A2J7QP74-F1
#
_entry.id   AF-A0A2J7QP74-F1
#
_cell.length_a   1.000
_cell.length_b   1.000
_cell.length_c   1.000
_cell.angle_alpha   90.00
_cell.angle_beta   90.00
_cell.angle_gamma   90.00
#
_symmetry.space_group_name_H-M   'P 1'
#
loop_
_entity.id
_entity.type
_entity.pdbx_description
1 polymer ?
#
loop_
_entity_poly.entity_id
_entity_poly.type
_entity_poly.pdbx_seq_one_letter_code
_entity_poly.pdbx_strand_id
1 'polypeptide(L)'
;MQGSALGLDGLQLSALAKASVISKDVTEVTIGPDCKRASCSDVDNRSEKIYELDERNYVPVEDESSIKSHARNIEREDKSSRCLMKLMYELNRQRQMGVKDLMNRRFLEMEKDSQIRQLEVQRKYQYLTYEIKAKVDHEEQLVLRQLHEDEILASQRQQQLAQEHRQHAQRMNEWNEKLKEEEKRQKEAEEDERKRMKEKKIQLDKLYQYQVAYRTKYEEIVETAKQCKDKQAFVAKVSCHNAKLKSLKEAMDQLITQCKIGEVNDLDLETASTIVQQLEEILGVIREECQKINEQPDKEAVEASAAKEEQKEQATGSSQSTQALTSNRMIEELNDFVDRESFNVYISLQQHLQNFENSYKNLQKDDRLKEFRFECQKAVNIPVNAISPTSADHLQDKLFKLSRLISGQPVEVGHGQVTASSHPEGIAFCKNLLAKKFVCQGELTVSSKPEAAFAIAAVIEALWADFPDFGQLILGHFHRECPYLVPIFMPQVEGQSTEDYYNYKSQLEGWL
;
A
#
# COMPACT_ATOMS: atom_id res chain seq x y z
N MET A 1 19.62 -24.04 36.79
CA MET A 1 19.59 -24.30 35.33
C MET A 1 18.65 -25.45 35.06
N GLN A 2 17.64 -25.25 34.22
CA GLN A 2 17.19 -26.16 33.15
C GLN A 2 15.95 -25.51 32.52
N GLY A 3 15.96 -25.33 31.19
CA GLY A 3 14.91 -24.64 30.47
C GLY A 3 14.06 -25.61 29.67
N SER A 4 12.73 -25.49 29.79
CA SER A 4 11.77 -26.21 28.93
C SER A 4 11.70 -25.52 27.57
N ALA A 5 12.60 -25.90 26.66
CA ALA A 5 12.66 -25.34 25.30
C ALA A 5 11.49 -25.84 24.44
N LEU A 6 10.36 -25.14 24.51
CA LEU A 6 9.30 -25.24 23.49
C LEU A 6 9.69 -24.33 22.32
N GLY A 7 10.04 -24.95 21.19
CA GLY A 7 10.43 -24.25 19.96
C GLY A 7 9.25 -23.59 19.22
N LEU A 8 9.53 -23.13 18.01
CA LEU A 8 8.55 -22.51 17.09
C LEU A 8 7.28 -23.36 16.94
N ASP A 9 7.43 -24.68 16.84
CA ASP A 9 6.33 -25.64 16.70
C ASP A 9 5.38 -25.62 17.91
N GLY A 10 5.91 -25.41 19.12
CA GLY A 10 5.10 -25.24 20.34
C GLY A 10 4.33 -23.92 20.35
N LEU A 11 4.89 -22.87 19.76
CA LEU A 11 4.20 -21.59 19.57
C LEU A 11 3.12 -21.69 18.49
N GLN A 12 3.38 -22.39 17.38
CA GLN A 12 2.40 -22.67 16.32
C GLN A 12 1.24 -23.52 16.85
N LEU A 13 1.52 -24.60 17.57
CA LEU A 13 0.49 -25.42 18.22
C LEU A 13 -0.34 -24.62 19.23
N SER A 14 0.29 -23.71 19.99
CA SER A 14 -0.44 -22.82 20.91
C SER A 14 -1.32 -21.80 20.17
N ALA A 15 -0.82 -21.21 19.07
CA ALA A 15 -1.57 -20.26 18.25
C ALA A 15 -2.76 -20.92 17.56
N LEU A 16 -2.56 -22.10 16.94
CA LEU A 16 -3.63 -22.88 16.31
C LEU A 16 -4.66 -23.40 17.33
N ALA A 17 -4.24 -23.80 18.52
CA ALA A 17 -5.14 -24.17 19.61
C ALA A 17 -5.94 -23.00 20.17
N LYS A 18 -5.41 -21.76 20.13
CA LYS A 18 -6.19 -20.54 20.44
C LYS A 18 -7.15 -20.18 19.31
N ALA A 19 -6.72 -20.29 18.05
CA ALA A 19 -7.55 -20.02 16.88
C ALA A 19 -8.77 -20.95 16.81
N SER A 20 -8.65 -22.23 17.21
CA SER A 20 -9.78 -23.16 17.26
C SER A 20 -10.82 -22.87 18.35
N VAL A 21 -10.47 -22.04 19.36
CA VAL A 21 -11.45 -21.48 20.30
C VAL A 21 -12.21 -20.33 19.64
N ILE A 22 -11.49 -19.38 19.06
CA ILE A 22 -12.04 -18.19 18.36
C ILE A 22 -12.92 -18.59 17.16
N SER A 23 -12.63 -19.73 16.53
CA SER A 23 -13.41 -20.29 15.41
C SER A 23 -14.89 -20.52 15.73
N LYS A 24 -15.32 -20.49 17.01
CA LYS A 24 -16.72 -20.63 17.42
C LYS A 24 -17.49 -19.31 17.40
N ASP A 25 -16.77 -18.20 17.52
CA ASP A 25 -17.32 -16.84 17.56
C ASP A 25 -17.22 -16.13 16.18
N VAL A 26 -16.49 -16.72 15.22
CA VAL A 26 -16.41 -16.28 13.83
C VAL A 26 -17.40 -17.08 12.97
N THR A 27 -18.62 -16.57 12.84
CA THR A 27 -19.69 -17.22 12.06
C THR A 27 -19.64 -16.94 10.55
N GLU A 28 -18.87 -15.94 10.13
CA GLU A 28 -18.85 -15.43 8.76
C GLU A 28 -17.47 -15.68 8.13
N VAL A 29 -17.46 -16.49 7.08
CA VAL A 29 -16.26 -16.84 6.30
C VAL A 29 -16.43 -16.25 4.90
N THR A 30 -15.53 -15.35 4.51
CA THR A 30 -15.48 -14.80 3.16
C THR A 30 -15.23 -15.92 2.16
N ILE A 31 -16.14 -16.08 1.18
CA ILE A 31 -16.18 -17.29 0.34
C ILE A 31 -15.08 -17.24 -0.74
N GLY A 32 -13.94 -17.86 -0.44
CA GLY A 32 -12.98 -18.29 -1.45
C GLY A 32 -13.52 -19.48 -2.26
N PRO A 33 -13.16 -19.66 -3.56
CA PRO A 33 -13.91 -20.52 -4.49
C PRO A 33 -14.01 -22.03 -4.17
N ASP A 34 -13.17 -22.58 -3.29
CA ASP A 34 -13.01 -24.04 -3.11
C ASP A 34 -13.28 -24.56 -1.67
N CYS A 35 -13.90 -23.74 -0.79
CA CYS A 35 -14.05 -24.12 0.62
C CYS A 35 -15.14 -25.20 0.86
N LYS A 36 -14.74 -26.48 0.92
CA LYS A 36 -15.62 -27.61 1.28
C LYS A 36 -15.86 -27.67 2.79
N ARG A 37 -17.13 -27.67 3.21
CA ARG A 37 -17.53 -27.91 4.61
C ARG A 37 -17.11 -29.31 5.07
N ALA A 38 -16.35 -29.37 6.16
CA ALA A 38 -16.18 -30.59 6.96
C ALA A 38 -17.26 -30.65 8.06
N SER A 39 -17.82 -31.84 8.29
CA SER A 39 -18.80 -32.10 9.36
C SER A 39 -18.12 -32.43 10.68
N CYS A 40 -18.68 -31.96 11.80
CA CYS A 40 -18.18 -32.27 13.14
C CYS A 40 -18.60 -33.67 13.61
N SER A 41 -17.63 -34.50 13.97
CA SER A 41 -17.81 -35.68 14.85
C SER A 41 -16.57 -35.87 15.74
N ASP A 42 -16.72 -36.70 16.77
CA ASP A 42 -15.62 -37.34 17.51
C ASP A 42 -14.70 -36.45 18.36
N VAL A 43 -15.30 -35.83 19.38
CA VAL A 43 -14.61 -35.48 20.64
C VAL A 43 -14.79 -36.64 21.61
N ASP A 44 -13.71 -37.28 22.08
CA ASP A 44 -13.70 -37.78 23.47
C ASP A 44 -12.30 -38.13 24.05
N ASN A 45 -12.26 -38.20 25.39
CA ASN A 45 -11.30 -38.90 26.26
C ASN A 45 -9.79 -38.55 26.17
N ARG A 46 -9.39 -37.59 27.01
CA ARG A 46 -8.05 -37.54 27.62
C ARG A 46 -8.20 -37.56 29.15
N SER A 47 -7.95 -38.70 29.78
CA SER A 47 -8.10 -38.88 31.24
C SER A 47 -6.78 -38.74 31.97
N GLU A 48 -6.77 -37.93 33.03
CA GLU A 48 -5.63 -37.72 33.92
C GLU A 48 -5.41 -38.93 34.84
N LYS A 49 -4.15 -39.22 35.20
CA LYS A 49 -3.82 -39.91 36.45
C LYS A 49 -2.56 -39.35 37.09
N ILE A 50 -2.72 -38.93 38.34
CA ILE A 50 -1.67 -38.51 39.27
C ILE A 50 -1.02 -39.77 39.88
N TYR A 51 0.26 -39.69 40.22
CA TYR A 51 0.94 -40.67 41.07
C TYR A 51 1.47 -39.97 42.32
N GLU A 52 0.94 -40.35 43.48
CA GLU A 52 1.47 -39.97 44.79
C GLU A 52 2.53 -40.99 45.25
N LEU A 53 3.49 -40.53 46.07
CA LEU A 53 4.48 -41.36 46.73
C LEU A 53 4.20 -41.34 48.24
N ASP A 54 3.91 -42.50 48.84
CA ASP A 54 3.79 -42.65 50.30
C ASP A 54 4.98 -43.48 50.82
N GLU A 55 5.88 -42.83 51.55
CA GLU A 55 6.93 -43.48 52.32
C GLU A 55 6.44 -43.72 53.75
N ARG A 56 6.51 -44.97 54.25
CA ARG A 56 6.59 -45.19 55.71
C ARG A 56 7.12 -46.54 56.18
N ASN A 57 7.91 -46.44 57.23
CA ASN A 57 8.14 -47.42 58.31
C ASN A 57 8.77 -48.80 57.97
N TYR A 58 10.03 -48.95 58.38
CA TYR A 58 10.38 -50.04 59.30
C TYR A 58 11.36 -49.54 60.37
N VAL A 59 11.30 -50.12 61.58
CA VAL A 59 12.06 -49.66 62.77
C VAL A 59 13.07 -50.74 63.18
N PRO A 60 14.30 -50.40 63.63
CA PRO A 60 15.26 -51.38 64.12
C PRO A 60 14.81 -52.04 65.43
N VAL A 61 15.23 -53.29 65.65
CA VAL A 61 15.01 -54.02 66.89
C VAL A 61 16.37 -54.44 67.45
N GLU A 62 16.77 -53.78 68.54
CA GLU A 62 17.66 -54.35 69.57
C GLU A 62 16.82 -55.39 70.36
N ASP A 63 17.33 -56.41 71.04
CA ASP A 63 18.55 -56.48 71.84
C ASP A 63 18.84 -57.96 72.21
N GLU A 64 19.88 -58.21 73.02
CA GLU A 64 20.05 -59.35 73.95
C GLU A 64 20.20 -60.80 73.40
N SER A 65 20.79 -61.75 74.14
CA SER A 65 21.87 -61.64 75.14
C SER A 65 22.55 -63.02 75.37
N SER A 66 23.71 -62.98 76.04
CA SER A 66 24.28 -64.00 76.96
C SER A 66 23.95 -65.51 76.79
N ILE A 67 25.01 -66.31 76.55
CA ILE A 67 25.43 -67.34 77.53
C ILE A 67 26.96 -67.33 77.69
N LYS A 68 27.46 -66.97 78.88
CA LYS A 68 28.86 -67.24 79.31
C LYS A 68 28.88 -68.34 80.38
N SER A 69 29.15 -69.58 79.99
CA SER A 69 29.24 -70.72 80.91
C SER A 69 30.70 -71.14 81.18
N HIS A 70 31.30 -70.52 82.19
CA HIS A 70 32.32 -71.07 83.10
C HIS A 70 33.20 -72.24 82.58
N ALA A 71 34.39 -71.91 82.10
CA ALA A 71 35.48 -72.90 82.04
C ALA A 71 35.96 -73.25 83.46
N ARG A 72 36.09 -74.56 83.75
CA ARG A 72 36.92 -75.08 84.84
C ARG A 72 37.75 -76.25 84.30
N ASN A 73 39.02 -76.28 84.70
CA ASN A 73 40.00 -77.24 84.19
C ASN A 73 39.69 -78.67 84.65
N ILE A 74 39.73 -79.62 83.72
CA ILE A 74 40.13 -81.01 84.01
C ILE A 74 41.17 -81.40 82.97
N GLU A 75 42.45 -81.33 83.34
CA GLU A 75 43.54 -81.89 82.55
C GLU A 75 43.53 -83.41 82.65
N ARG A 76 42.88 -84.07 81.69
CA ARG A 76 43.14 -85.47 81.35
C ARG A 76 43.19 -85.62 79.85
N GLU A 77 44.40 -85.79 79.32
CA GLU A 77 44.67 -86.03 77.90
C GLU A 77 44.18 -87.43 77.43
N ASP A 78 42.88 -87.67 77.46
CA ASP A 78 42.33 -88.88 76.85
C ASP A 78 42.50 -88.82 75.33
N LYS A 79 43.12 -89.87 74.78
CA LYS A 79 43.26 -90.07 73.32
C LYS A 79 41.89 -90.17 72.64
N SER A 80 40.87 -90.63 73.36
CA SER A 80 39.46 -90.62 72.94
C SER A 80 38.95 -89.20 72.69
N SER A 81 39.20 -88.25 73.60
CA SER A 81 38.76 -86.85 73.45
C SER A 81 39.41 -86.16 72.23
N ARG A 82 40.72 -86.39 72.00
CA ARG A 82 41.40 -85.92 70.78
C ARG A 82 40.90 -86.59 69.49
N CYS A 83 40.38 -87.82 69.57
CA CYS A 83 39.74 -88.49 68.44
C CYS A 83 38.35 -87.87 68.15
N LEU A 84 37.53 -87.65 69.18
CA LEU A 84 36.22 -87.05 69.05
C LEU A 84 36.27 -85.62 68.50
N MET A 85 37.21 -84.80 68.98
CA MET A 85 37.43 -83.44 68.46
C MET A 85 37.81 -83.44 66.98
N LYS A 86 38.65 -84.39 66.53
CA LYS A 86 38.97 -84.56 65.09
C LYS A 86 37.72 -84.94 64.30
N LEU A 87 36.93 -85.89 64.77
CA LEU A 87 35.69 -86.30 64.10
C LEU A 87 34.68 -85.14 64.00
N MET A 88 34.51 -84.34 65.05
CA MET A 88 33.67 -83.13 65.03
C MET A 88 34.19 -82.07 64.05
N TYR A 89 35.50 -81.88 63.96
CA TYR A 89 36.12 -81.00 62.96
C TYR A 89 35.89 -81.51 61.53
N GLU A 90 36.09 -82.79 61.28
CA GLU A 90 35.87 -83.43 59.97
C GLU A 90 34.40 -83.32 59.54
N LEU A 91 33.44 -83.58 60.44
CA LEU A 91 32.00 -83.43 60.20
C LEU A 91 31.60 -81.96 59.95
N ASN A 92 32.13 -81.02 60.72
CA ASN A 92 31.86 -79.60 60.50
C ASN A 92 32.45 -79.10 59.17
N ARG A 93 33.63 -79.60 58.79
CA ARG A 93 34.28 -79.35 57.50
C ARG A 93 33.46 -79.94 56.34
N GLN A 94 32.96 -81.16 56.46
CA GLN A 94 32.04 -81.76 55.48
C GLN A 94 30.75 -80.95 55.34
N ARG A 95 30.17 -80.50 56.46
CA ARG A 95 29.00 -79.60 56.45
C ARG A 95 29.29 -78.28 55.74
N GLN A 96 30.44 -77.65 56.02
CA GLN A 96 30.86 -76.41 55.36
C GLN A 96 31.09 -76.60 53.86
N MET A 97 31.68 -77.71 53.43
CA MET A 97 31.81 -78.06 52.01
C MET A 97 30.44 -78.24 51.36
N GLY A 98 29.53 -79.03 51.94
CA GLY A 98 28.19 -79.24 51.40
C GLY A 98 27.35 -77.95 51.30
N VAL A 99 27.45 -77.05 52.29
CA VAL A 99 26.82 -75.72 52.23
C VAL A 99 27.44 -74.87 51.12
N LYS A 100 28.78 -74.88 50.97
CA LYS A 100 29.47 -74.16 49.90
C LYS A 100 29.09 -74.67 48.51
N ASP A 101 28.98 -75.98 48.33
CA ASP A 101 28.58 -76.59 47.05
C ASP A 101 27.12 -76.28 46.69
N LEU A 102 26.22 -76.24 47.69
CA LEU A 102 24.84 -75.79 47.48
C LEU A 102 24.77 -74.29 47.14
N MET A 103 25.56 -73.44 47.78
CA MET A 103 25.67 -72.01 47.44
C MET A 103 26.22 -71.82 46.01
N ASN A 104 27.26 -72.55 45.64
CA ASN A 104 27.86 -72.50 44.29
C ASN A 104 26.84 -72.91 43.21
N ARG A 105 26.07 -73.98 43.43
CA ARG A 105 24.99 -74.41 42.51
C ARG A 105 23.93 -73.32 42.34
N ARG A 106 23.43 -72.78 43.46
CA ARG A 106 22.41 -71.71 43.44
C ARG A 106 22.91 -70.43 42.76
N PHE A 107 24.20 -70.12 42.88
CA PHE A 107 24.83 -69.00 42.17
C PHE A 107 24.88 -69.25 40.65
N LEU A 108 25.32 -70.43 40.22
CA LEU A 108 25.34 -70.84 38.80
C LEU A 108 23.94 -70.89 38.17
N GLU A 109 22.91 -71.25 38.93
CA GLU A 109 21.52 -71.20 38.51
C GLU A 109 21.05 -69.73 38.35
N MET A 110 21.30 -68.89 39.36
CA MET A 110 20.97 -67.47 39.33
C MET A 110 21.66 -66.71 38.17
N GLU A 111 22.90 -67.07 37.85
CA GLU A 111 23.67 -66.50 36.74
C GLU A 111 23.07 -66.87 35.37
N LYS A 112 22.73 -68.15 35.16
CA LYS A 112 22.02 -68.61 33.94
C LYS A 112 20.67 -67.92 33.77
N ASP A 113 19.89 -67.87 34.85
CA ASP A 113 18.61 -67.17 34.90
C ASP A 113 18.75 -65.67 34.56
N SER A 114 19.83 -65.03 34.99
CA SER A 114 20.15 -63.64 34.66
C SER A 114 20.47 -63.48 33.17
N GLN A 115 21.28 -64.37 32.60
CA GLN A 115 21.60 -64.39 31.17
C GLN A 115 20.35 -64.61 30.30
N ILE A 116 19.45 -65.53 30.70
CA ILE A 116 18.19 -65.78 30.01
C ILE A 116 17.32 -64.51 30.01
N ARG A 117 17.13 -63.87 31.17
CA ARG A 117 16.38 -62.60 31.27
C ARG A 117 17.01 -61.48 30.42
N GLN A 118 18.33 -61.39 30.40
CA GLN A 118 19.04 -60.41 29.56
C GLN A 118 18.81 -60.64 28.06
N LEU A 119 18.87 -61.89 27.60
CA LEU A 119 18.59 -62.27 26.21
C LEU A 119 17.12 -62.10 25.80
N GLU A 120 16.17 -62.20 26.74
CA GLU A 120 14.77 -61.86 26.51
C GLU A 120 14.56 -60.35 26.37
N VAL A 121 15.15 -59.54 27.27
CA VAL A 121 15.10 -58.07 27.19
C VAL A 121 15.73 -57.59 25.89
N GLN A 122 16.89 -58.12 25.51
CA GLN A 122 17.57 -57.76 24.24
C GLN A 122 16.71 -58.09 23.01
N ARG A 123 16.08 -59.27 22.96
CA ARG A 123 15.18 -59.64 21.84
C ARG A 123 13.92 -58.79 21.77
N LYS A 124 13.31 -58.47 22.92
CA LYS A 124 12.17 -57.53 23.00
C LYS A 124 12.56 -56.13 22.51
N TYR A 125 13.72 -55.64 22.90
CA TYR A 125 14.25 -54.35 22.45
C TYR A 125 14.53 -54.32 20.95
N GLN A 126 15.15 -55.37 20.40
CA GLN A 126 15.40 -55.50 18.95
C GLN A 126 14.10 -55.52 18.15
N TYR A 127 13.10 -56.30 18.58
CA TYR A 127 11.78 -56.33 17.94
C TYR A 127 11.10 -54.96 17.94
N LEU A 128 11.04 -54.30 19.10
CA LEU A 128 10.42 -52.98 19.24
C LEU A 128 11.15 -51.91 18.40
N THR A 129 12.49 -51.97 18.32
CA THR A 129 13.28 -51.07 17.48
C THR A 129 12.96 -51.25 16.00
N TYR A 130 12.79 -52.50 15.55
CA TYR A 130 12.39 -52.81 14.17
C TYR A 130 10.95 -52.36 13.87
N GLU A 131 10.01 -52.57 14.79
CA GLU A 131 8.61 -52.16 14.64
C GLU A 131 8.47 -50.62 14.59
N ILE A 132 9.18 -49.89 15.46
CA ILE A 132 9.23 -48.42 15.42
C ILE A 132 9.81 -47.95 14.09
N LYS A 133 10.95 -48.53 13.65
CA LYS A 133 11.56 -48.14 12.38
C LYS A 133 10.61 -48.39 11.20
N ALA A 134 9.97 -49.55 11.12
CA ALA A 134 9.05 -49.88 10.03
C ALA A 134 7.84 -48.93 9.94
N LYS A 135 7.42 -48.31 11.06
CA LYS A 135 6.39 -47.26 11.06
C LYS A 135 6.93 -45.93 10.54
N VAL A 136 8.10 -45.50 11.03
CA VAL A 136 8.77 -44.27 10.56
C VAL A 136 9.09 -44.34 9.07
N ASP A 137 9.68 -45.45 8.60
CA ASP A 137 10.00 -45.70 7.19
C ASP A 137 8.73 -45.67 6.29
N HIS A 138 7.54 -45.95 6.84
CA HIS A 138 6.26 -45.90 6.14
C HIS A 138 5.64 -44.50 6.14
N GLU A 139 5.68 -43.82 7.29
CA GLU A 139 5.23 -42.42 7.43
C GLU A 139 6.06 -41.48 6.54
N GLU A 140 7.38 -41.68 6.47
CA GLU A 140 8.29 -40.95 5.55
C GLU A 140 7.88 -41.13 4.08
N GLN A 141 7.53 -42.36 3.66
CA GLN A 141 7.06 -42.63 2.28
C GLN A 141 5.70 -41.98 1.96
N LEU A 142 4.84 -41.78 2.95
CA LEU A 142 3.57 -41.07 2.76
C LEU A 142 3.80 -39.56 2.62
N VAL A 143 4.67 -38.97 3.46
CA VAL A 143 5.06 -37.55 3.38
C VAL A 143 5.78 -37.26 2.06
N LEU A 144 6.73 -38.09 1.64
CA LEU A 144 7.44 -37.92 0.37
C LEU A 144 6.51 -37.97 -0.85
N ARG A 145 5.43 -38.78 -0.80
CA ARG A 145 4.40 -38.80 -1.84
C ARG A 145 3.60 -37.50 -1.85
N GLN A 146 3.12 -37.06 -0.69
CA GLN A 146 2.34 -35.82 -0.57
C GLN A 146 3.13 -34.61 -1.08
N LEU A 147 4.40 -34.48 -0.69
CA LEU A 147 5.29 -33.42 -1.16
C LEU A 147 5.46 -33.42 -2.69
N HIS A 148 5.52 -34.59 -3.33
CA HIS A 148 5.61 -34.68 -4.80
C HIS A 148 4.27 -34.35 -5.50
N GLU A 149 3.14 -34.76 -4.93
CA GLU A 149 1.82 -34.39 -5.42
C GLU A 149 1.59 -32.86 -5.29
N ASP A 150 1.99 -32.25 -4.18
CA ASP A 150 1.96 -30.79 -3.96
C ASP A 150 2.93 -30.03 -4.88
N GLU A 151 4.13 -30.56 -5.15
CA GLU A 151 5.09 -29.96 -6.10
C GLU A 151 4.51 -29.92 -7.53
N ILE A 152 3.86 -30.99 -7.97
CA ILE A 152 3.16 -31.04 -9.26
C ILE A 152 2.04 -30.00 -9.31
N LEU A 153 1.21 -29.91 -8.26
CA LEU A 153 0.11 -28.94 -8.18
C LEU A 153 0.61 -27.48 -8.14
N ALA A 154 1.70 -27.21 -7.42
CA ALA A 154 2.34 -25.89 -7.38
C ALA A 154 2.90 -25.50 -8.76
N SER A 155 3.58 -26.43 -9.44
CA SER A 155 4.10 -26.23 -10.80
C SER A 155 2.99 -25.95 -11.82
N GLN A 156 1.87 -26.67 -11.74
CA GLN A 156 0.69 -26.43 -12.59
C GLN A 156 0.09 -25.04 -12.35
N ARG A 157 -0.11 -24.64 -11.09
CA ARG A 157 -0.60 -23.29 -10.73
C ARG A 157 0.33 -22.19 -11.23
N GLN A 158 1.65 -22.38 -11.10
CA GLN A 158 2.64 -21.42 -11.58
C GLN A 158 2.62 -21.29 -13.12
N GLN A 159 2.40 -22.39 -13.85
CA GLN A 159 2.24 -22.36 -15.30
C GLN A 159 0.95 -21.65 -15.74
N GLN A 160 -0.16 -21.86 -15.03
CA GLN A 160 -1.43 -21.16 -15.28
C GLN A 160 -1.28 -19.64 -15.10
N LEU A 161 -0.77 -19.19 -13.95
CA LEU A 161 -0.51 -17.77 -13.68
C LEU A 161 0.45 -17.17 -14.71
N ALA A 162 1.51 -17.90 -15.09
CA ALA A 162 2.44 -17.43 -16.13
C ALA A 162 1.79 -17.32 -17.52
N GLN A 163 0.78 -18.13 -17.84
CA GLN A 163 -0.01 -18.01 -19.07
C GLN A 163 -0.97 -16.82 -19.01
N GLU A 164 -1.66 -16.61 -17.89
CA GLU A 164 -2.56 -15.47 -17.68
C GLU A 164 -1.81 -14.14 -17.73
N HIS A 165 -0.65 -14.03 -17.08
CA HIS A 165 0.22 -12.85 -17.17
C HIS A 165 0.68 -12.57 -18.60
N ARG A 166 1.01 -13.61 -19.40
CA ARG A 166 1.34 -13.43 -20.84
C ARG A 166 0.14 -12.91 -21.64
N GLN A 167 -1.04 -13.49 -21.45
CA GLN A 167 -2.26 -13.06 -22.15
C GLN A 167 -2.73 -11.66 -21.72
N HIS A 168 -2.49 -11.26 -20.48
CA HIS A 168 -2.74 -9.90 -20.00
C HIS A 168 -1.72 -8.92 -20.62
N ALA A 169 -0.42 -9.25 -20.59
CA ALA A 169 0.63 -8.41 -21.19
C ALA A 169 0.45 -8.24 -22.70
N GLN A 170 0.02 -9.27 -23.43
CA GLN A 170 -0.33 -9.17 -24.85
C GLN A 170 -1.47 -8.18 -25.09
N ARG A 171 -2.59 -8.31 -24.37
CA ARG A 171 -3.72 -7.37 -24.47
C ARG A 171 -3.34 -5.94 -24.10
N MET A 172 -2.51 -5.75 -23.07
CA MET A 172 -2.00 -4.42 -22.69
C MET A 172 -1.09 -3.83 -23.78
N ASN A 173 -0.25 -4.63 -24.44
CA ASN A 173 0.58 -4.16 -25.54
C ASN A 173 -0.27 -3.77 -26.76
N GLU A 174 -1.21 -4.61 -27.19
CA GLU A 174 -2.15 -4.29 -28.28
C GLU A 174 -2.98 -3.03 -28.01
N TRP A 175 -3.38 -2.81 -26.75
CA TRP A 175 -4.09 -1.59 -26.34
C TRP A 175 -3.17 -0.36 -26.37
N ASN A 176 -1.95 -0.49 -25.85
CA ASN A 176 -0.96 0.58 -25.85
C ASN A 176 -0.48 0.97 -27.26
N GLU A 177 -0.48 0.03 -28.21
CA GLU A 177 -0.20 0.32 -29.63
C GLU A 177 -1.36 1.11 -30.26
N LYS A 178 -2.61 0.67 -30.10
CA LYS A 178 -3.81 1.40 -30.57
C LYS A 178 -3.90 2.81 -29.99
N LEU A 179 -3.57 2.97 -28.69
CA LEU A 179 -3.55 4.28 -28.04
C LEU A 179 -2.49 5.21 -28.66
N LYS A 180 -1.29 4.69 -28.97
CA LYS A 180 -0.24 5.46 -29.66
C LYS A 180 -0.59 5.81 -31.10
N GLU A 181 -1.28 4.93 -31.82
CA GLU A 181 -1.77 5.21 -33.17
C GLU A 181 -2.82 6.32 -33.15
N GLU A 182 -3.77 6.29 -32.21
CA GLU A 182 -4.78 7.34 -32.06
C GLU A 182 -4.18 8.68 -31.60
N GLU A 183 -3.27 8.67 -30.61
CA GLU A 183 -2.51 9.86 -30.21
C GLU A 183 -1.74 10.47 -31.39
N LYS A 184 -1.09 9.64 -32.21
CA LYS A 184 -0.35 10.08 -33.38
C LYS A 184 -1.29 10.71 -34.41
N ARG A 185 -2.44 10.08 -34.67
CA ARG A 185 -3.48 10.61 -35.57
C ARG A 185 -4.03 11.96 -35.10
N GLN A 186 -4.26 12.13 -33.80
CA GLN A 186 -4.68 13.40 -33.22
C GLN A 186 -3.60 14.48 -33.35
N LYS A 187 -2.33 14.16 -33.09
CA LYS A 187 -1.20 15.10 -33.25
C LYS A 187 -0.99 15.52 -34.71
N GLU A 188 -1.15 14.60 -35.66
CA GLU A 188 -1.09 14.89 -37.09
C GLU A 188 -2.26 15.79 -37.53
N ALA A 189 -3.49 15.55 -37.03
CA ALA A 189 -4.64 16.41 -37.29
C ALA A 189 -4.49 17.82 -36.68
N GLU A 190 -4.02 17.93 -35.42
CA GLU A 190 -3.75 19.21 -34.77
C GLU A 190 -2.67 20.02 -35.53
N GLU A 191 -1.61 19.36 -36.00
CA GLU A 191 -0.58 20.04 -36.78
C GLU A 191 -1.12 20.58 -38.12
N ASP A 192 -1.99 19.83 -38.79
CA ASP A 192 -2.63 20.24 -40.06
C ASP A 192 -3.68 21.34 -39.88
N GLU A 193 -4.49 21.31 -38.81
CA GLU A 193 -5.34 22.45 -38.45
C GLU A 193 -4.48 23.68 -38.11
N ARG A 194 -3.37 23.50 -37.40
CA ARG A 194 -2.42 24.56 -37.07
C ARG A 194 -1.67 25.11 -38.30
N LYS A 195 -1.49 24.33 -39.38
CA LYS A 195 -1.03 24.81 -40.69
C LYS A 195 -2.11 25.67 -41.35
N ARG A 196 -3.33 25.15 -41.51
CA ARG A 196 -4.48 25.85 -42.10
C ARG A 196 -4.76 27.19 -41.40
N MET A 197 -4.67 27.23 -40.07
CA MET A 197 -4.86 28.46 -39.28
C MET A 197 -3.73 29.48 -39.48
N LYS A 198 -2.47 29.05 -39.72
CA LYS A 198 -1.37 29.95 -40.10
C LYS A 198 -1.57 30.50 -41.52
N GLU A 199 -1.98 29.65 -42.46
CA GLU A 199 -2.22 30.01 -43.86
C GLU A 199 -3.35 31.04 -43.97
N LYS A 200 -4.51 30.77 -43.36
CA LYS A 200 -5.62 31.72 -43.25
C LYS A 200 -5.20 33.05 -42.61
N LYS A 201 -4.37 33.01 -41.56
CA LYS A 201 -3.84 34.24 -40.96
C LYS A 201 -2.95 35.02 -41.93
N ILE A 202 -2.05 34.36 -42.66
CA ILE A 202 -1.19 35.02 -43.66
C ILE A 202 -2.02 35.64 -44.80
N GLN A 203 -3.11 35.00 -45.22
CA GLN A 203 -4.04 35.57 -46.20
C GLN A 203 -4.75 36.82 -45.62
N LEU A 204 -5.26 36.75 -44.38
CA LEU A 204 -5.91 37.90 -43.73
C LEU A 204 -4.94 39.08 -43.49
N ASP A 205 -3.71 38.80 -43.04
CA ASP A 205 -2.66 39.81 -42.82
C ASP A 205 -2.28 40.51 -44.15
N LYS A 206 -2.24 39.79 -45.28
CA LYS A 206 -2.06 40.39 -46.63
C LYS A 206 -3.26 41.25 -47.05
N LEU A 207 -4.49 40.78 -46.84
CA LEU A 207 -5.68 41.53 -47.23
C LEU A 207 -5.82 42.84 -46.43
N TYR A 208 -5.43 42.80 -45.14
CA TYR A 208 -5.30 44.01 -44.33
C TYR A 208 -4.24 44.99 -44.86
N GLN A 209 -3.08 44.50 -45.36
CA GLN A 209 -2.09 45.36 -46.01
C GLN A 209 -2.65 46.05 -47.26
N TYR A 210 -3.41 45.33 -48.10
CA TYR A 210 -4.10 45.94 -49.25
C TYR A 210 -5.17 46.95 -48.81
N GLN A 211 -5.89 46.71 -47.70
CA GLN A 211 -6.84 47.67 -47.13
C GLN A 211 -6.17 48.96 -46.67
N VAL A 212 -5.01 48.86 -45.99
CA VAL A 212 -4.22 50.02 -45.58
C VAL A 212 -3.68 50.76 -46.80
N ALA A 213 -3.11 50.06 -47.79
CA ALA A 213 -2.60 50.66 -49.02
C ALA A 213 -3.71 51.40 -49.81
N TYR A 214 -4.88 50.76 -49.98
CA TYR A 214 -6.06 51.39 -50.59
C TYR A 214 -6.42 52.70 -49.88
N ARG A 215 -6.51 52.66 -48.55
CA ARG A 215 -6.86 53.84 -47.75
C ARG A 215 -5.85 54.97 -47.92
N THR A 216 -4.55 54.67 -47.81
CA THR A 216 -3.50 55.69 -47.97
C THR A 216 -3.51 56.30 -49.37
N LYS A 217 -3.68 55.50 -50.43
CA LYS A 217 -3.79 56.01 -51.81
C LYS A 217 -5.05 56.86 -52.01
N TYR A 218 -6.18 56.50 -51.37
CA TYR A 218 -7.40 57.30 -51.42
C TYR A 218 -7.24 58.64 -50.68
N GLU A 219 -6.58 58.65 -49.52
CA GLU A 219 -6.22 59.86 -48.78
C GLU A 219 -5.22 60.73 -49.58
N GLU A 220 -4.25 60.14 -50.28
CA GLU A 220 -3.34 60.83 -51.21
C GLU A 220 -4.08 61.50 -52.39
N ILE A 221 -5.13 60.87 -52.96
CA ILE A 221 -5.98 61.49 -54.00
C ILE A 221 -6.73 62.70 -53.43
N VAL A 222 -7.36 62.53 -52.26
CA VAL A 222 -8.11 63.60 -51.59
C VAL A 222 -7.20 64.78 -51.21
N GLU A 223 -5.94 64.53 -50.84
CA GLU A 223 -4.98 65.59 -50.54
C GLU A 223 -4.44 66.27 -51.81
N THR A 224 -4.14 65.50 -52.86
CA THR A 224 -3.76 66.04 -54.17
C THR A 224 -4.83 66.98 -54.72
N ALA A 225 -6.11 66.61 -54.57
CA ALA A 225 -7.26 67.42 -54.96
C ALA A 225 -7.38 68.76 -54.21
N LYS A 226 -6.88 68.88 -52.97
CA LYS A 226 -6.85 70.14 -52.21
C LYS A 226 -5.73 71.07 -52.67
N GLN A 227 -4.64 70.50 -53.19
CA GLN A 227 -3.43 71.23 -53.59
C GLN A 227 -3.54 71.88 -54.98
N CYS A 228 -4.60 71.61 -55.73
CA CYS A 228 -4.89 72.28 -56.99
C CYS A 228 -5.41 73.71 -56.79
N LYS A 229 -4.77 74.69 -57.45
CA LYS A 229 -5.13 76.13 -57.41
C LYS A 229 -6.51 76.39 -58.03
N ASP A 230 -6.71 75.96 -59.28
CA ASP A 230 -7.99 76.08 -59.97
C ASP A 230 -8.86 74.84 -59.69
N LYS A 231 -9.87 75.04 -58.85
CA LYS A 231 -10.84 74.00 -58.45
C LYS A 231 -11.86 73.68 -59.54
N GLN A 232 -12.15 74.60 -60.47
CA GLN A 232 -13.09 74.37 -61.56
C GLN A 232 -12.44 73.57 -62.70
N ALA A 233 -11.24 73.96 -63.15
CA ALA A 233 -10.49 73.18 -64.15
C ALA A 233 -10.14 71.77 -63.63
N PHE A 234 -9.80 71.64 -62.35
CA PHE A 234 -9.54 70.34 -61.73
C PHE A 234 -10.79 69.45 -61.70
N VAL A 235 -11.92 69.95 -61.19
CA VAL A 235 -13.16 69.16 -61.13
C VAL A 235 -13.64 68.76 -62.53
N ALA A 236 -13.54 69.65 -63.53
CA ALA A 236 -13.91 69.34 -64.91
C ALA A 236 -13.11 68.13 -65.45
N LYS A 237 -11.80 68.09 -65.24
CA LYS A 237 -10.93 66.98 -65.70
C LYS A 237 -11.06 65.71 -64.87
N VAL A 238 -11.14 65.81 -63.54
CA VAL A 238 -11.16 64.62 -62.66
C VAL A 238 -12.56 63.99 -62.53
N SER A 239 -13.62 64.70 -62.93
CA SER A 239 -15.00 64.20 -62.91
C SER A 239 -15.20 62.84 -63.60
N CYS A 240 -14.45 62.54 -64.66
CA CYS A 240 -14.53 61.24 -65.35
C CYS A 240 -14.00 60.07 -64.51
N HIS A 241 -13.06 60.31 -63.59
CA HIS A 241 -12.51 59.28 -62.71
C HIS A 241 -13.39 58.99 -61.49
N ASN A 242 -14.27 59.92 -61.09
CA ASN A 242 -15.14 59.76 -59.92
C ASN A 242 -16.04 58.51 -59.98
N ALA A 243 -16.49 58.11 -61.18
CA ALA A 243 -17.27 56.89 -61.36
C ALA A 243 -16.44 55.62 -61.06
N LYS A 244 -15.18 55.56 -61.56
CA LYS A 244 -14.25 54.44 -61.31
C LYS A 244 -13.78 54.42 -59.85
N LEU A 245 -13.58 55.59 -59.22
CA LEU A 245 -13.29 55.69 -57.79
C LEU A 245 -14.45 55.17 -56.92
N LYS A 246 -15.70 55.44 -57.29
CA LYS A 246 -16.88 54.94 -56.58
C LYS A 246 -17.00 53.41 -56.67
N SER A 247 -16.85 52.83 -57.87
CA SER A 247 -16.90 51.37 -58.03
C SER A 247 -15.72 50.66 -57.35
N LEU A 248 -14.51 51.23 -57.37
CA LEU A 248 -13.36 50.71 -56.62
C LEU A 248 -13.60 50.72 -55.11
N LYS A 249 -14.28 51.75 -54.57
CA LYS A 249 -14.70 51.78 -53.17
C LYS A 249 -15.73 50.70 -52.85
N GLU A 250 -16.78 50.60 -53.68
CA GLU A 250 -17.86 49.63 -53.46
C GLU A 250 -17.36 48.18 -53.52
N ALA A 251 -16.37 47.89 -54.37
CA ALA A 251 -15.68 46.60 -54.39
C ALA A 251 -14.80 46.37 -53.14
N MET A 252 -14.08 47.39 -52.64
CA MET A 252 -13.25 47.25 -51.45
C MET A 252 -14.09 47.08 -50.17
N ASP A 253 -15.23 47.78 -50.06
CA ASP A 253 -16.17 47.64 -48.94
C ASP A 253 -16.84 46.24 -48.92
N GLN A 254 -16.99 45.59 -50.09
CA GLN A 254 -17.43 44.18 -50.19
C GLN A 254 -16.36 43.20 -49.66
N LEU A 255 -15.10 43.34 -50.08
CA LEU A 255 -13.99 42.53 -49.58
C LEU A 255 -13.82 42.68 -48.05
N ILE A 256 -13.90 43.91 -47.53
CA ILE A 256 -13.89 44.19 -46.08
C ILE A 256 -15.07 43.53 -45.34
N THR A 257 -16.16 43.24 -46.03
CA THR A 257 -17.32 42.54 -45.46
C THR A 257 -17.10 41.02 -45.47
N GLN A 258 -16.51 40.45 -46.54
CA GLN A 258 -16.11 39.03 -46.59
C GLN A 258 -15.06 38.71 -45.49
N CYS A 259 -14.08 39.59 -45.26
CA CYS A 259 -13.11 39.46 -44.16
C CYS A 259 -13.76 39.22 -42.79
N LYS A 260 -14.93 39.83 -42.52
CA LYS A 260 -15.64 39.70 -41.22
C LYS A 260 -16.37 38.36 -41.07
N ILE A 261 -16.59 37.65 -42.17
CA ILE A 261 -17.24 36.33 -42.21
C ILE A 261 -16.19 35.22 -42.04
N GLY A 262 -14.90 35.51 -42.27
CA GLY A 262 -13.77 34.58 -42.05
C GLY A 262 -13.42 33.72 -43.26
N GLU A 263 -14.04 33.98 -44.41
CA GLU A 263 -13.72 33.37 -45.70
C GLU A 263 -12.96 34.40 -46.55
N VAL A 264 -11.67 34.13 -46.77
CA VAL A 264 -10.76 34.90 -47.62
C VAL A 264 -9.95 33.90 -48.44
N ASN A 265 -10.06 33.96 -49.76
CA ASN A 265 -9.36 33.11 -50.70
C ASN A 265 -8.32 33.92 -51.49
N ASP A 266 -7.45 33.24 -52.25
CA ASP A 266 -6.42 33.94 -53.01
C ASP A 266 -6.99 34.84 -54.14
N LEU A 267 -8.20 34.55 -54.63
CA LEU A 267 -8.95 35.42 -55.55
C LEU A 267 -9.35 36.77 -54.90
N ASP A 268 -9.64 36.75 -53.59
CA ASP A 268 -9.95 37.97 -52.82
C ASP A 268 -8.69 38.82 -52.60
N LEU A 269 -7.50 38.19 -52.60
CA LEU A 269 -6.20 38.88 -52.60
C LEU A 269 -5.84 39.45 -53.98
N GLU A 270 -6.08 38.71 -55.06
CA GLU A 270 -5.86 39.19 -56.43
C GLU A 270 -6.76 40.39 -56.77
N THR A 271 -8.03 40.34 -56.38
CA THR A 271 -8.97 41.46 -56.55
C THR A 271 -8.59 42.67 -55.69
N ALA A 272 -8.21 42.48 -54.42
CA ALA A 272 -7.70 43.57 -53.58
C ALA A 272 -6.43 44.23 -54.15
N SER A 273 -5.47 43.42 -54.63
CA SER A 273 -4.27 43.89 -55.32
C SER A 273 -4.62 44.71 -56.58
N THR A 274 -5.54 44.21 -57.39
CA THR A 274 -6.03 44.88 -58.61
C THR A 274 -6.72 46.21 -58.29
N ILE A 275 -7.51 46.27 -57.21
CA ILE A 275 -8.18 47.49 -56.75
C ILE A 275 -7.16 48.56 -56.33
N VAL A 276 -6.09 48.18 -55.61
CA VAL A 276 -5.00 49.09 -55.24
C VAL A 276 -4.23 49.59 -56.47
N GLN A 277 -3.92 48.71 -57.43
CA GLN A 277 -3.25 49.09 -58.68
C GLN A 277 -4.08 50.07 -59.51
N GLN A 278 -5.38 49.83 -59.67
CA GLN A 278 -6.27 50.75 -60.40
C GLN A 278 -6.48 52.08 -59.66
N LEU A 279 -6.39 52.10 -58.34
CA LEU A 279 -6.41 53.34 -57.56
C LEU A 279 -5.11 54.14 -57.72
N GLU A 280 -3.96 53.46 -57.79
CA GLU A 280 -2.65 54.08 -58.04
C GLU A 280 -2.52 54.64 -59.47
N GLU A 281 -3.07 53.94 -60.48
CA GLU A 281 -3.22 54.45 -61.85
C GLU A 281 -4.00 55.78 -61.88
N ILE A 282 -5.16 55.83 -61.23
CA ILE A 282 -6.01 57.03 -61.15
C ILE A 282 -5.28 58.15 -60.39
N LEU A 283 -4.60 57.83 -59.29
CA LEU A 283 -3.80 58.78 -58.52
C LEU A 283 -2.68 59.40 -59.36
N GLY A 284 -2.01 58.61 -60.22
CA GLY A 284 -1.00 59.10 -61.16
C GLY A 284 -1.57 60.16 -62.12
N VAL A 285 -2.68 59.84 -62.79
CA VAL A 285 -3.36 60.76 -63.72
C VAL A 285 -3.82 62.04 -63.00
N ILE A 286 -4.38 61.91 -61.79
CA ILE A 286 -4.82 63.05 -60.97
C ILE A 286 -3.64 63.95 -60.55
N ARG A 287 -2.47 63.36 -60.24
CA ARG A 287 -1.24 64.14 -59.93
C ARG A 287 -0.73 64.90 -61.14
N GLU A 288 -0.62 64.26 -62.29
CA GLU A 288 -0.17 64.93 -63.50
C GLU A 288 -1.11 66.09 -63.89
N GLU A 289 -2.42 65.89 -63.84
CA GLU A 289 -3.37 66.95 -64.16
C GLU A 289 -3.36 68.08 -63.12
N CYS A 290 -3.13 67.81 -61.83
CA CYS A 290 -2.90 68.89 -60.86
C CYS A 290 -1.58 69.64 -61.10
N GLN A 291 -0.51 68.99 -61.55
CA GLN A 291 0.73 69.67 -61.94
C GLN A 291 0.49 70.59 -63.15
N LYS A 292 -0.13 70.08 -64.22
CA LYS A 292 -0.50 70.83 -65.43
C LYS A 292 -1.44 72.02 -65.15
N ILE A 293 -2.23 71.96 -64.08
CA ILE A 293 -3.07 73.08 -63.59
C ILE A 293 -2.26 74.05 -62.73
N ASN A 294 -1.43 73.56 -61.81
CA ASN A 294 -0.66 74.39 -60.88
C ASN A 294 0.50 75.15 -61.54
N GLU A 295 0.99 74.69 -62.69
CA GLU A 295 2.00 75.37 -63.50
C GLU A 295 1.45 76.53 -64.34
N GLN A 296 0.11 76.70 -64.43
CA GLN A 296 -0.47 77.88 -65.07
C GLN A 296 -0.23 79.14 -64.21
N PRO A 297 0.34 80.21 -64.79
CA PRO A 297 0.51 81.47 -64.09
C PRO A 297 -0.73 82.34 -64.25
N ASP A 298 -1.44 82.62 -63.16
CA ASP A 298 -1.72 84.02 -62.81
C ASP A 298 -2.19 84.22 -61.35
N LYS A 299 -1.95 85.45 -60.88
CA LYS A 299 -2.71 86.28 -59.91
C LYS A 299 -3.40 85.66 -58.65
N GLU A 300 -3.14 86.34 -57.53
CA GLU A 300 -4.11 86.91 -56.58
C GLU A 300 -5.43 86.14 -56.27
N ALA A 301 -5.80 85.88 -55.01
CA ALA A 301 -5.15 86.18 -53.74
C ALA A 301 -5.82 85.43 -52.56
N VAL A 302 -5.11 85.35 -51.42
CA VAL A 302 -5.62 85.63 -50.05
C VAL A 302 -6.87 84.86 -49.53
N GLU A 303 -6.62 83.99 -48.54
CA GLU A 303 -7.47 83.70 -47.35
C GLU A 303 -8.82 82.94 -47.52
N ALA A 304 -9.34 82.20 -46.52
CA ALA A 304 -8.78 81.61 -45.29
C ALA A 304 -9.69 80.46 -44.77
N SER A 305 -9.24 79.76 -43.71
CA SER A 305 -9.99 79.00 -42.68
C SER A 305 -11.39 78.42 -43.02
N ALA A 306 -11.64 77.10 -43.00
CA ALA A 306 -11.71 76.21 -41.82
C ALA A 306 -12.91 76.49 -40.86
N ALA A 307 -13.64 75.51 -40.30
CA ALA A 307 -13.69 74.04 -40.52
C ALA A 307 -14.89 73.39 -39.77
N LYS A 308 -15.28 72.17 -40.17
CA LYS A 308 -15.79 71.02 -39.35
C LYS A 308 -17.13 71.18 -38.57
N GLU A 309 -18.06 70.20 -38.63
CA GLU A 309 -18.21 68.98 -37.79
C GLU A 309 -18.40 69.29 -36.27
N GLU A 310 -19.18 68.57 -35.44
CA GLU A 310 -19.87 67.27 -35.58
C GLU A 310 -21.03 67.17 -34.54
N GLN A 311 -21.84 66.09 -34.57
CA GLN A 311 -22.65 65.63 -33.43
C GLN A 311 -22.61 64.10 -33.32
N LYS A 312 -22.57 63.56 -32.09
CA LYS A 312 -22.66 62.12 -31.85
C LYS A 312 -23.20 61.77 -30.46
N GLU A 313 -23.91 60.65 -30.38
CA GLU A 313 -24.51 60.07 -29.17
C GLU A 313 -23.52 59.17 -28.41
N GLN A 314 -23.82 58.84 -27.14
CA GLN A 314 -24.01 57.44 -26.71
C GLN A 314 -24.45 57.31 -25.23
N ALA A 315 -24.97 56.13 -24.87
CA ALA A 315 -25.34 55.73 -23.51
C ALA A 315 -24.93 54.26 -23.21
N THR A 316 -24.79 53.94 -21.91
CA THR A 316 -24.43 52.63 -21.30
C THR A 316 -25.65 51.69 -21.14
N GLY A 317 -25.57 50.40 -20.76
CA GLY A 317 -24.46 49.51 -20.32
C GLY A 317 -25.00 48.18 -19.71
N SER A 318 -24.29 47.58 -18.72
CA SER A 318 -24.61 46.32 -17.95
C SER A 318 -24.24 44.98 -18.67
N SER A 319 -23.82 43.83 -18.06
CA SER A 319 -23.87 43.20 -16.70
C SER A 319 -25.21 42.54 -16.29
N GLN A 320 -25.35 41.46 -15.47
CA GLN A 320 -24.52 40.40 -14.79
C GLN A 320 -25.54 39.42 -14.09
N SER A 321 -25.30 38.22 -13.52
CA SER A 321 -24.30 37.11 -13.50
C SER A 321 -25.09 35.82 -12.99
N THR A 322 -24.72 34.79 -12.20
CA THR A 322 -23.57 34.30 -11.37
C THR A 322 -23.87 32.83 -10.89
N GLN A 323 -22.88 31.92 -10.75
CA GLN A 323 -22.87 30.66 -9.94
C GLN A 323 -23.93 29.54 -10.26
N ALA A 324 -23.72 28.21 -10.13
CA ALA A 324 -22.91 27.28 -9.30
C ALA A 324 -23.62 26.74 -8.03
N LEU A 325 -24.11 25.48 -8.07
CA LEU A 325 -24.76 24.73 -6.98
C LEU A 325 -24.80 23.20 -7.24
N THR A 326 -23.95 22.39 -6.59
CA THR A 326 -24.08 20.92 -6.50
C THR A 326 -23.32 20.37 -5.28
N SER A 327 -24.01 19.62 -4.39
CA SER A 327 -23.37 18.86 -3.29
C SER A 327 -24.17 17.66 -2.77
N ASN A 328 -25.47 17.55 -3.06
CA ASN A 328 -26.36 16.54 -2.44
C ASN A 328 -26.84 15.41 -3.37
N ARG A 329 -26.45 15.40 -4.65
CA ARG A 329 -26.87 14.35 -5.62
C ARG A 329 -26.02 13.07 -5.54
N MET A 330 -24.79 13.24 -5.09
CA MET A 330 -23.69 12.32 -5.32
C MET A 330 -23.80 11.01 -4.51
N ILE A 331 -24.58 10.99 -3.43
CA ILE A 331 -24.73 9.81 -2.54
C ILE A 331 -25.72 8.78 -3.12
N GLU A 332 -26.68 9.19 -3.95
CA GLU A 332 -27.68 8.27 -4.50
C GLU A 332 -27.13 7.47 -5.70
N GLU A 333 -26.27 8.09 -6.51
CA GLU A 333 -25.70 7.53 -7.75
C GLU A 333 -24.57 6.49 -7.50
N LEU A 334 -24.04 6.37 -6.27
CA LEU A 334 -22.98 5.40 -5.93
C LEU A 334 -23.49 3.99 -5.55
N ASN A 335 -24.80 3.80 -5.30
CA ASN A 335 -25.33 2.54 -4.78
C ASN A 335 -25.17 1.33 -5.72
N ASP A 336 -25.00 1.56 -7.02
CA ASP A 336 -24.83 0.49 -8.03
C ASP A 336 -23.36 0.06 -8.23
N PHE A 337 -22.39 0.77 -7.64
CA PHE A 337 -20.95 0.58 -7.93
C PHE A 337 -20.08 0.22 -6.71
N VAL A 338 -20.56 0.45 -5.49
CA VAL A 338 -19.78 0.28 -4.26
C VAL A 338 -20.46 -0.72 -3.32
N ASP A 339 -19.70 -1.71 -2.84
CA ASP A 339 -20.19 -2.56 -1.76
C ASP A 339 -20.46 -1.74 -0.49
N ARG A 340 -21.71 -1.75 -0.07
CA ARG A 340 -22.22 -0.98 1.06
C ARG A 340 -21.66 -1.48 2.38
N GLU A 341 -21.35 -2.77 2.51
CA GLU A 341 -20.79 -3.32 3.75
C GLU A 341 -19.34 -2.87 3.92
N SER A 342 -18.51 -3.00 2.88
CA SER A 342 -17.14 -2.46 2.83
C SER A 342 -17.10 -0.95 3.05
N PHE A 343 -18.02 -0.17 2.48
CA PHE A 343 -18.09 1.28 2.71
C PHE A 343 -18.46 1.62 4.16
N ASN A 344 -19.45 0.93 4.75
CA ASN A 344 -19.81 1.11 6.15
C ASN A 344 -18.65 0.74 7.09
N VAL A 345 -17.88 -0.31 6.77
CA VAL A 345 -16.66 -0.68 7.52
C VAL A 345 -15.59 0.40 7.40
N TYR A 346 -15.35 0.96 6.20
CA TYR A 346 -14.43 2.08 6.02
C TYR A 346 -14.82 3.30 6.86
N ILE A 347 -16.08 3.75 6.77
CA ILE A 347 -16.59 4.92 7.51
C ILE A 347 -16.50 4.66 9.03
N SER A 348 -16.88 3.47 9.50
CA SER A 348 -16.77 3.09 10.92
C SER A 348 -15.33 3.14 11.43
N LEU A 349 -14.36 2.65 10.65
CA LEU A 349 -12.94 2.70 10.99
C LEU A 349 -12.38 4.13 11.03
N GLN A 350 -12.77 5.00 10.08
CA GLN A 350 -12.34 6.41 10.10
C GLN A 350 -12.97 7.18 11.27
N GLN A 351 -14.26 6.95 11.57
CA GLN A 351 -14.91 7.54 12.73
C GLN A 351 -14.29 7.04 14.05
N HIS A 352 -13.96 5.75 14.15
CA HIS A 352 -13.23 5.21 15.31
C HIS A 352 -11.87 5.90 15.47
N LEU A 353 -11.07 5.96 14.39
CA LEU A 353 -9.76 6.59 14.39
C LEU A 353 -9.83 8.08 14.78
N GLN A 354 -10.79 8.83 14.24
CA GLN A 354 -10.99 10.25 14.55
C GLN A 354 -11.42 10.46 16.01
N ASN A 355 -12.32 9.62 16.54
CA ASN A 355 -12.71 9.65 17.95
C ASN A 355 -11.52 9.31 18.87
N PHE A 356 -10.70 8.34 18.49
CA PHE A 356 -9.51 7.96 19.23
C PHE A 356 -8.43 9.06 19.18
N GLU A 357 -8.21 9.70 18.04
CA GLU A 357 -7.33 10.87 17.89
C GLU A 357 -7.84 12.10 18.70
N ASN A 358 -9.15 12.25 18.86
CA ASN A 358 -9.73 13.25 19.75
C ASN A 358 -9.53 12.93 21.24
N SER A 359 -9.47 11.64 21.63
CA SER A 359 -9.40 11.21 23.04
C SER A 359 -8.13 11.64 23.79
N TYR A 360 -7.03 11.92 23.08
CA TYR A 360 -5.75 12.36 23.65
C TYR A 360 -5.31 13.76 23.15
N LYS A 361 -6.26 14.54 22.63
CA LYS A 361 -6.02 15.83 21.98
C LYS A 361 -5.53 16.92 22.94
N ASN A 362 -5.74 16.76 24.25
CA ASN A 362 -5.24 17.71 25.27
C ASN A 362 -3.76 17.43 25.55
N LEU A 363 -3.40 16.15 25.72
CA LEU A 363 -2.02 15.68 25.83
C LEU A 363 -1.17 16.10 24.64
N GLN A 364 -1.70 16.15 23.41
CA GLN A 364 -0.95 16.70 22.26
C GLN A 364 -0.68 18.21 22.38
N LYS A 365 -1.64 18.99 22.90
CA LYS A 365 -1.60 20.46 22.92
C LYS A 365 -0.82 21.06 24.08
N ASP A 366 -0.69 20.39 25.21
CA ASP A 366 0.06 20.95 26.35
C ASP A 366 1.59 20.87 26.11
N ASP A 367 2.24 22.00 25.86
CA ASP A 367 3.70 22.09 25.71
C ASP A 367 4.48 21.60 26.95
N ARG A 368 3.88 21.63 28.15
CA ARG A 368 4.52 21.14 29.38
C ARG A 368 4.76 19.63 29.35
N LEU A 369 3.90 18.89 28.66
CA LEU A 369 3.97 17.44 28.52
C LEU A 369 4.81 16.98 27.32
N LYS A 370 5.54 17.90 26.66
CA LYS A 370 6.37 17.62 25.48
C LYS A 370 7.48 16.60 25.75
N GLU A 371 8.08 16.61 26.94
CA GLU A 371 9.08 15.62 27.36
C GLU A 371 8.46 14.22 27.49
N PHE A 372 7.32 14.10 28.19
CA PHE A 372 6.58 12.84 28.28
C PHE A 372 6.15 12.32 26.90
N ARG A 373 5.64 13.18 26.00
CA ARG A 373 5.33 12.80 24.61
C ARG A 373 6.55 12.27 23.86
N PHE A 374 7.72 12.89 24.04
CA PHE A 374 8.97 12.48 23.40
C PHE A 374 9.48 11.13 23.92
N GLU A 375 9.43 10.88 25.23
CA GLU A 375 9.80 9.58 25.81
C GLU A 375 8.80 8.47 25.41
N CYS A 376 7.49 8.74 25.40
CA CYS A 376 6.49 7.85 24.81
C CYS A 376 6.76 7.56 23.33
N GLN A 377 7.19 8.56 22.56
CA GLN A 377 7.53 8.38 21.14
C GLN A 377 8.81 7.54 20.95
N LYS A 378 9.82 7.66 21.82
CA LYS A 378 10.95 6.72 21.83
C LYS A 378 10.51 5.30 22.20
N ALA A 379 9.66 5.16 23.22
CA ALA A 379 9.14 3.88 23.71
C ALA A 379 8.39 3.10 22.61
N VAL A 380 7.73 3.80 21.68
CA VAL A 380 7.17 3.22 20.45
C VAL A 380 8.22 3.03 19.35
N ASN A 381 8.91 4.10 18.95
CA ASN A 381 9.72 4.10 17.73
C ASN A 381 10.93 3.17 17.80
N ILE A 382 11.60 3.08 18.95
CA ILE A 382 12.83 2.26 19.11
C ILE A 382 12.52 0.78 18.91
N PRO A 383 11.58 0.14 19.65
CA PRO A 383 11.29 -1.27 19.42
C PRO A 383 10.70 -1.56 18.04
N VAL A 384 9.84 -0.70 17.46
CA VAL A 384 9.27 -0.92 16.12
C VAL A 384 10.33 -0.80 15.02
N ASN A 385 11.25 0.17 15.11
CA ASN A 385 12.39 0.28 14.17
C ASN A 385 13.37 -0.89 14.31
N ALA A 386 13.39 -1.56 15.46
CA ALA A 386 14.27 -2.69 15.75
C ALA A 386 13.63 -4.06 15.45
N ILE A 387 12.45 -4.13 14.80
CA ILE A 387 11.85 -5.40 14.38
C ILE A 387 12.62 -5.95 13.17
N SER A 388 13.08 -7.20 13.26
CA SER A 388 13.78 -7.89 12.18
C SER A 388 13.60 -9.41 12.28
N PRO A 389 13.64 -10.16 11.14
CA PRO A 389 13.49 -11.62 11.12
C PRO A 389 14.75 -12.37 11.61
N THR A 390 15.37 -11.91 12.71
CA THR A 390 16.66 -12.42 13.20
C THR A 390 16.52 -13.59 14.16
N SER A 391 15.58 -13.56 15.11
CA SER A 391 15.26 -14.69 15.98
C SER A 391 13.88 -14.53 16.65
N ALA A 392 13.31 -15.62 17.15
CA ALA A 392 12.06 -15.60 17.91
C ALA A 392 12.19 -14.75 19.19
N ASP A 393 13.26 -14.94 19.97
CA ASP A 393 13.52 -14.17 21.21
C ASP A 393 13.62 -12.66 20.94
N HIS A 394 14.23 -12.28 19.81
CA HIS A 394 14.36 -10.89 19.42
C HIS A 394 13.01 -10.25 19.09
N LEU A 395 12.11 -10.98 18.42
CA LEU A 395 10.74 -10.54 18.15
C LEU A 395 9.89 -10.50 19.43
N GLN A 396 9.99 -11.52 20.28
CA GLN A 396 9.32 -11.55 21.59
C GLN A 396 9.73 -10.37 22.47
N ASP A 397 11.02 -9.99 22.51
CA ASP A 397 11.48 -8.80 23.22
C ASP A 397 10.78 -7.50 22.74
N LYS A 398 10.58 -7.32 21.42
CA LYS A 398 9.85 -6.15 20.91
C LYS A 398 8.36 -6.22 21.24
N LEU A 399 7.74 -7.40 21.02
CA LEU A 399 6.34 -7.67 21.34
C LEU A 399 6.03 -7.39 22.82
N PHE A 400 6.83 -7.92 23.75
CA PHE A 400 6.66 -7.68 25.18
C PHE A 400 6.85 -6.21 25.56
N LYS A 401 7.85 -5.51 25.01
CA LYS A 401 8.05 -4.07 25.26
C LYS A 401 6.86 -3.24 24.77
N LEU A 402 6.33 -3.55 23.59
CA LEU A 402 5.17 -2.86 23.02
C LEU A 402 3.86 -3.18 23.76
N SER A 403 3.58 -4.45 24.02
CA SER A 403 2.42 -4.91 24.78
C SER A 403 2.38 -4.31 26.19
N ARG A 404 3.52 -4.29 26.90
CA ARG A 404 3.64 -3.62 28.21
C ARG A 404 3.34 -2.12 28.12
N LEU A 405 3.90 -1.43 27.14
CA LEU A 405 3.68 0.02 26.97
C LEU A 405 2.20 0.36 26.78
N ILE A 406 1.49 -0.35 25.89
CA ILE A 406 0.06 -0.11 25.63
C ILE A 406 -0.87 -0.74 26.68
N SER A 407 -0.35 -1.61 27.54
CA SER A 407 -0.98 -2.02 28.81
C SER A 407 -0.79 -0.98 29.93
N GLY A 408 -0.05 0.10 29.69
CA GLY A 408 0.27 1.10 30.71
C GLY A 408 1.30 0.65 31.76
N GLN A 409 2.03 -0.44 31.52
CA GLN A 409 3.12 -0.91 32.37
C GLN A 409 4.44 -0.13 32.08
N PRO A 410 5.39 -0.09 33.04
CA PRO A 410 6.70 0.50 32.82
C PRO A 410 7.53 -0.28 31.78
N VAL A 411 8.23 0.46 30.90
CA VAL A 411 9.11 -0.06 29.86
C VAL A 411 10.42 0.72 29.83
N GLU A 412 11.55 0.03 29.68
CA GLU A 412 12.89 0.64 29.61
C GLU A 412 13.18 1.24 28.24
N VAL A 413 13.71 2.46 28.23
CA VAL A 413 13.95 3.27 27.02
C VAL A 413 15.28 4.01 27.16
N GLY A 414 16.34 3.46 26.56
CA GLY A 414 17.69 4.02 26.64
C GLY A 414 18.27 3.95 28.06
N HIS A 415 18.30 5.08 28.75
CA HIS A 415 18.76 5.21 30.15
C HIS A 415 17.62 5.49 31.15
N GLY A 416 16.37 5.53 30.69
CA GLY A 416 15.19 5.83 31.50
C GLY A 416 14.12 4.74 31.42
N GLN A 417 13.01 4.98 32.14
CA GLN A 417 11.83 4.12 32.15
C GLN A 417 10.60 4.98 31.85
N VAL A 418 9.72 4.48 30.99
CA VAL A 418 8.52 5.17 30.49
C VAL A 418 7.29 4.34 30.84
N THR A 419 6.27 5.01 31.37
CA THR A 419 5.02 4.38 31.82
C THR A 419 3.86 5.16 31.21
N ALA A 420 3.16 4.57 30.22
CA ALA A 420 2.12 5.29 29.48
C ALA A 420 0.90 5.66 30.35
N SER A 421 0.67 4.94 31.46
CA SER A 421 -0.39 5.22 32.43
C SER A 421 -0.11 6.42 33.35
N SER A 422 1.10 7.00 33.32
CA SER A 422 1.43 8.22 34.09
C SER A 422 0.66 9.47 33.64
N HIS A 423 -0.03 9.41 32.50
CA HIS A 423 -1.01 10.41 32.08
C HIS A 423 -2.30 9.71 31.64
N PRO A 424 -3.51 10.19 31.99
CA PRO A 424 -4.77 9.51 31.64
C PRO A 424 -4.93 9.25 30.13
N GLU A 425 -4.55 10.24 29.30
CA GLU A 425 -4.60 10.13 27.83
C GLU A 425 -3.37 9.41 27.23
N GLY A 426 -2.38 9.02 28.05
CA GLY A 426 -1.07 8.53 27.61
C GLY A 426 -1.11 7.15 26.94
N ILE A 427 -1.95 6.24 27.44
CA ILE A 427 -2.14 4.91 26.82
C ILE A 427 -2.73 5.05 25.41
N ALA A 428 -3.74 5.90 25.23
CA ALA A 428 -4.35 6.14 23.92
C ALA A 428 -3.34 6.79 22.95
N PHE A 429 -2.60 7.81 23.40
CA PHE A 429 -1.52 8.40 22.61
C PHE A 429 -0.49 7.35 22.16
N CYS A 430 0.00 6.51 23.07
CA CYS A 430 0.94 5.43 22.75
C CYS A 430 0.35 4.39 21.77
N LYS A 431 -0.91 3.96 21.96
CA LYS A 431 -1.55 2.95 21.13
C LYS A 431 -1.78 3.44 19.69
N ASN A 432 -2.24 4.68 19.51
CA ASN A 432 -2.43 5.22 18.16
C ASN A 432 -1.09 5.57 17.47
N LEU A 433 -0.11 6.07 18.23
CA LEU A 433 1.24 6.31 17.72
C LEU A 433 1.91 5.01 17.28
N LEU A 434 1.70 3.91 18.01
CA LEU A 434 2.16 2.57 17.64
C LEU A 434 1.50 2.09 16.34
N ALA A 435 0.18 2.22 16.22
CA ALA A 435 -0.56 1.84 15.02
C ALA A 435 -0.06 2.60 13.77
N LYS A 436 0.03 3.93 13.86
CA LYS A 436 0.58 4.75 12.76
C LYS A 436 2.03 4.36 12.43
N LYS A 437 2.87 4.14 13.46
CA LYS A 437 4.29 3.82 13.25
C LYS A 437 4.50 2.46 12.57
N PHE A 438 3.61 1.50 12.79
CA PHE A 438 3.59 0.22 12.07
C PHE A 438 3.24 0.39 10.59
N VAL A 439 2.18 1.15 10.26
CA VAL A 439 1.81 1.43 8.86
C VAL A 439 2.95 2.14 8.12
N CYS A 440 3.63 3.10 8.77
CA CYS A 440 4.82 3.74 8.22
C CYS A 440 6.01 2.78 7.97
N GLN A 441 6.07 1.58 8.56
CA GLN A 441 7.10 0.60 8.17
C GLN A 441 6.83 -0.03 6.81
N GLY A 442 5.57 -0.04 6.34
CA GLY A 442 5.22 -0.44 4.98
C GLY A 442 5.96 0.42 3.94
N GLU A 443 5.82 1.73 4.06
CA GLU A 443 6.45 2.72 3.18
C GLU A 443 7.98 2.80 3.37
N LEU A 444 8.48 2.78 4.61
CA LEU A 444 9.90 3.05 4.88
C LEU A 444 10.82 1.82 4.83
N THR A 445 10.31 0.63 5.15
CA THR A 445 11.12 -0.58 5.30
C THR A 445 10.67 -1.69 4.34
N VAL A 446 9.38 -2.01 4.29
CA VAL A 446 8.87 -3.13 3.47
C VAL A 446 9.00 -2.84 1.97
N SER A 447 8.80 -1.58 1.56
CA SER A 447 8.98 -1.10 0.18
C SER A 447 10.36 -1.41 -0.42
N SER A 448 11.42 -1.40 0.40
CA SER A 448 12.81 -1.66 0.02
C SER A 448 13.31 -3.03 0.46
N LYS A 449 12.61 -3.69 1.39
CA LYS A 449 12.91 -5.02 1.90
C LYS A 449 11.62 -5.81 2.22
N PRO A 450 10.99 -6.44 1.22
CA PRO A 450 9.69 -7.12 1.40
C PRO A 450 9.70 -8.21 2.47
N GLU A 451 10.83 -8.89 2.70
CA GLU A 451 10.95 -9.98 3.70
C GLU A 451 10.79 -9.48 5.14
N ALA A 452 10.95 -8.17 5.38
CA ALA A 452 10.67 -7.57 6.68
C ALA A 452 9.18 -7.61 7.04
N ALA A 453 8.28 -7.69 6.04
CA ALA A 453 6.83 -7.69 6.23
C ALA A 453 6.37 -8.78 7.21
N PHE A 454 6.87 -10.00 7.07
CA PHE A 454 6.47 -11.14 7.92
C PHE A 454 6.84 -10.92 9.40
N ALA A 455 8.02 -10.38 9.67
CA ALA A 455 8.47 -10.06 11.03
C ALA A 455 7.66 -8.92 11.66
N ILE A 456 7.26 -7.94 10.87
CA ILE A 456 6.43 -6.80 11.29
C ILE A 456 4.98 -7.27 11.53
N ALA A 457 4.39 -7.98 10.57
CA ALA A 457 3.04 -8.52 10.65
C ALA A 457 2.86 -9.46 11.85
N ALA A 458 3.81 -10.37 12.11
CA ALA A 458 3.73 -11.26 13.27
C ALA A 458 3.67 -10.53 14.62
N VAL A 459 4.27 -9.33 14.74
CA VAL A 459 4.16 -8.49 15.94
C VAL A 459 2.84 -7.71 15.96
N ILE A 460 2.35 -7.26 14.79
CA ILE A 460 1.03 -6.60 14.68
C ILE A 460 -0.10 -7.57 15.06
N GLU A 461 -0.13 -8.78 14.48
CA GLU A 461 -1.12 -9.83 14.77
C GLU A 461 -1.14 -10.22 16.25
N ALA A 462 0.03 -10.41 16.86
CA ALA A 462 0.13 -10.73 18.28
C ALA A 462 -0.38 -9.59 19.19
N LEU A 463 -0.13 -8.33 18.81
CA LEU A 463 -0.69 -7.17 19.52
C LEU A 463 -2.20 -6.99 19.26
N TRP A 464 -2.70 -7.33 18.07
CA TRP A 464 -4.13 -7.27 17.74
C TRP A 464 -4.92 -8.30 18.55
N ALA A 465 -4.40 -9.53 18.67
CA ALA A 465 -5.02 -10.60 19.45
C ALA A 465 -5.19 -10.25 20.94
N ASP A 466 -4.21 -9.55 21.53
CA ASP A 466 -4.29 -9.06 22.92
C ASP A 466 -5.09 -7.74 23.03
N PHE A 467 -5.10 -6.90 21.97
CA PHE A 467 -5.70 -5.56 21.95
C PHE A 467 -6.51 -5.30 20.66
N PRO A 468 -7.78 -5.74 20.56
CA PRO A 468 -8.58 -5.59 19.34
C PRO A 468 -8.82 -4.14 18.88
N ASP A 469 -8.79 -3.17 19.80
CA ASP A 469 -8.87 -1.73 19.49
C ASP A 469 -7.61 -1.21 18.77
N PHE A 470 -6.42 -1.72 19.11
CA PHE A 470 -5.19 -1.45 18.36
C PHE A 470 -5.31 -1.95 16.91
N GLY A 471 -5.97 -3.09 16.68
CA GLY A 471 -6.27 -3.61 15.34
C GLY A 471 -7.17 -2.68 14.51
N GLN A 472 -8.21 -2.12 15.13
CA GLN A 472 -9.08 -1.13 14.47
C GLN A 472 -8.31 0.14 14.07
N LEU A 473 -7.37 0.59 14.92
CA LEU A 473 -6.48 1.72 14.60
C LEU A 473 -5.50 1.38 13.47
N ILE A 474 -4.91 0.17 13.46
CA ILE A 474 -4.05 -0.33 12.39
C ILE A 474 -4.78 -0.28 11.04
N LEU A 475 -6.00 -0.83 10.96
CA LEU A 475 -6.83 -0.77 9.74
C LEU A 475 -7.18 0.68 9.35
N GLY A 476 -7.56 1.52 10.32
CA GLY A 476 -7.87 2.93 10.08
C GLY A 476 -6.70 3.69 9.44
N HIS A 477 -5.47 3.51 9.94
CA HIS A 477 -4.27 4.10 9.32
C HIS A 477 -3.93 3.44 7.98
N PHE A 478 -4.07 2.12 7.82
CA PHE A 478 -3.85 1.47 6.52
C PHE A 478 -4.75 2.06 5.44
N HIS A 479 -6.05 2.22 5.71
CA HIS A 479 -6.99 2.83 4.78
C HIS A 479 -6.75 4.34 4.55
N ARG A 480 -6.16 5.06 5.53
CA ARG A 480 -5.88 6.51 5.43
C ARG A 480 -4.56 6.84 4.72
N GLU A 481 -3.57 5.97 4.80
CA GLU A 481 -2.27 6.15 4.13
C GLU A 481 -2.17 5.37 2.81
N CYS A 482 -2.89 4.25 2.66
CA CYS A 482 -3.04 3.52 1.40
C CYS A 482 -4.53 3.22 1.10
N PRO A 483 -5.26 4.18 0.53
CA PRO A 483 -6.69 4.01 0.19
C PRO A 483 -7.01 2.82 -0.72
N TYR A 484 -6.05 2.35 -1.52
CA TYR A 484 -6.17 1.16 -2.37
C TYR A 484 -6.32 -0.17 -1.60
N LEU A 485 -6.11 -0.16 -0.28
CA LEU A 485 -6.41 -1.32 0.59
C LEU A 485 -7.90 -1.40 0.97
N VAL A 486 -8.67 -0.33 0.75
CA VAL A 486 -10.12 -0.36 0.91
C VAL A 486 -10.70 -1.12 -0.30
N PRO A 487 -11.49 -2.20 -0.11
CA PRO A 487 -12.01 -3.04 -1.21
C PRO A 487 -13.21 -2.39 -1.92
N ILE A 488 -13.05 -1.14 -2.34
CA ILE A 488 -14.05 -0.29 -2.97
C ILE A 488 -13.45 0.27 -4.25
N PHE A 489 -14.18 0.20 -5.36
CA PHE A 489 -13.79 0.75 -6.65
C PHE A 489 -14.69 1.95 -6.97
N MET A 490 -14.21 3.17 -6.71
CA MET A 490 -14.95 4.39 -7.01
C MET A 490 -14.82 4.73 -8.50
N PRO A 491 -15.94 4.99 -9.22
CA PRO A 491 -15.91 5.40 -10.62
C PRO A 491 -15.41 6.85 -10.76
N GLN A 492 -14.78 7.17 -11.89
CA GLN A 492 -14.41 8.55 -12.24
C GLN A 492 -15.67 9.39 -12.47
N VAL A 493 -15.75 10.53 -11.80
CA VAL A 493 -16.89 11.44 -11.91
C VAL A 493 -16.81 12.25 -13.21
N GLU A 494 -17.95 12.53 -13.85
CA GLU A 494 -17.99 13.36 -15.06
C GLU A 494 -17.43 14.76 -14.79
N GLY A 495 -16.40 15.16 -15.55
CA GLY A 495 -15.66 16.42 -15.35
C GLY A 495 -14.49 16.36 -14.37
N GLN A 496 -14.26 15.24 -13.67
CA GLN A 496 -13.09 15.04 -12.82
C GLN A 496 -11.82 14.82 -13.66
N SER A 497 -10.71 15.50 -13.34
CA SER A 497 -9.46 15.27 -14.06
C SER A 497 -8.88 13.89 -13.76
N THR A 498 -8.06 13.35 -14.66
CA THR A 498 -7.39 12.06 -14.44
C THR A 498 -6.44 12.08 -13.23
N GLU A 499 -5.88 13.24 -12.88
CA GLU A 499 -5.01 13.42 -11.71
C GLU A 499 -5.83 13.41 -10.40
N ASP A 500 -6.98 14.11 -10.39
CA ASP A 500 -7.95 14.05 -9.29
C ASP A 500 -8.61 12.67 -9.16
N TYR A 501 -8.67 11.90 -10.25
CA TYR A 501 -9.18 10.53 -10.25
C TYR A 501 -8.21 9.54 -9.58
N TYR A 502 -6.91 9.65 -9.83
CA TYR A 502 -5.92 8.80 -9.15
C TYR A 502 -5.55 9.31 -7.74
N ASN A 503 -5.90 10.54 -7.39
CA ASN A 503 -5.78 11.06 -6.02
C ASN A 503 -6.91 10.56 -5.09
N TYR A 504 -6.98 9.24 -4.91
CA TYR A 504 -8.03 8.53 -4.17
C TYR A 504 -8.24 9.00 -2.72
N LYS A 505 -7.19 9.60 -2.11
CA LYS A 505 -7.27 10.20 -0.77
C LYS A 505 -8.15 11.45 -0.76
N SER A 506 -7.96 12.34 -1.75
CA SER A 506 -8.77 13.54 -1.95
C SER A 506 -10.24 13.23 -2.25
N GLN A 507 -10.52 12.04 -2.80
CA GLN A 507 -11.87 11.56 -2.99
C GLN A 507 -12.51 11.13 -1.67
N LEU A 508 -11.91 10.17 -0.95
CA LEU A 508 -12.48 9.65 0.31
C LEU A 508 -12.62 10.73 1.40
N GLU A 509 -11.66 11.66 1.49
CA GLU A 509 -11.73 12.80 2.42
C GLU A 509 -12.84 13.82 2.03
N GLY A 510 -13.39 13.76 0.82
CA GLY A 510 -14.52 14.58 0.37
C GLY A 510 -15.91 14.08 0.78
N TRP A 511 -16.01 12.89 1.39
CA TRP A 511 -17.27 12.26 1.82
C TRP A 511 -17.41 12.11 3.35
N LEU A 512 -16.51 12.73 4.14
CA LEU A 512 -16.43 12.68 5.60
C LEU A 512 -16.73 14.03 6.26
#